data_AF-A0A3M2VZQ7-F1
#
_entry.id   AF-A0A3M2VZQ7-F1
#
_cell.length_a   1.000
_cell.length_b   1.000
_cell.length_c   1.000
_cell.angle_alpha   90.00
_cell.angle_beta   90.00
_cell.angle_gamma   90.00
#
_symmetry.space_group_name_H-M   'P 1'
#
loop_
_entity.id
_entity.type
_entity.pdbx_description
1 polymer ?
#
loop_
_entity_poly.entity_id
_entity_poly.type
_entity_poly.pdbx_seq_one_letter_code
_entity_poly.pdbx_strand_id
1 'polypeptide(L)'
;MMNLTGLARLFSGQGKPTDGCSLSLKEAALAVQEKFASRPYCLVSDWTILDIDVNAEELNALHTRGLEPVLVYALCVVSTAVDATNPAIGCAYPFRSVLNRQVIS
;
A
#
# COMPACT_ATOMS: atom_id res chain seq x y z
N MET A 1 -15.92 21.10 -5.80
CA MET A 1 -16.57 20.56 -4.59
C MET A 1 -16.07 19.14 -4.38
N MET A 2 -15.51 18.80 -3.21
CA MET A 2 -14.89 17.48 -2.96
C MET A 2 -15.95 16.37 -2.81
N ASN A 3 -15.80 15.27 -3.56
CA ASN A 3 -16.69 14.11 -3.48
C ASN A 3 -16.29 13.22 -2.29
N LEU A 4 -16.89 13.48 -1.13
CA LEU A 4 -16.62 12.74 0.11
C LEU A 4 -17.08 11.27 0.04
N THR A 5 -18.10 10.97 -0.74
CA THR A 5 -18.58 9.59 -0.93
C THR A 5 -17.59 8.76 -1.73
N GLY A 6 -17.03 9.34 -2.80
CA GLY A 6 -15.94 8.72 -3.56
C GLY A 6 -14.73 8.44 -2.67
N LEU A 7 -14.33 9.43 -1.87
CA LEU A 7 -13.23 9.29 -0.91
C LEU A 7 -13.49 8.19 0.13
N ALA A 8 -14.69 8.12 0.70
CA ALA A 8 -15.06 7.08 1.67
C ALA A 8 -15.01 5.67 1.06
N ARG A 9 -15.35 5.53 -0.23
CA ARG A 9 -15.26 4.24 -0.93
C ARG A 9 -13.82 3.74 -1.02
N LEU A 10 -12.84 4.64 -1.16
CA LEU A 10 -11.41 4.29 -1.18
C LEU A 10 -10.96 3.60 0.10
N PHE A 11 -11.46 4.05 1.25
CA PHE A 11 -11.06 3.52 2.56
C PHE A 11 -11.94 2.38 3.07
N SER A 12 -13.07 2.12 2.42
CA SER A 12 -14.04 1.10 2.85
C SER A 12 -13.72 -0.34 2.46
N GLY A 13 -12.58 -0.58 1.79
CA GLY A 13 -12.16 -1.94 1.39
C GLY A 13 -12.97 -2.56 0.25
N GLN A 14 -13.70 -1.77 -0.53
CA GLN A 14 -14.51 -2.24 -1.69
C GLN A 14 -13.66 -2.64 -2.93
N GLY A 15 -12.35 -2.84 -2.75
CA GLY A 15 -11.45 -3.21 -3.84
C GLY A 15 -11.42 -4.70 -4.11
N LYS A 16 -10.73 -5.08 -5.19
CA LYS A 16 -10.37 -6.46 -5.44
C LYS A 16 -9.25 -6.85 -4.47
N PRO A 17 -9.43 -7.91 -3.65
CA PRO A 17 -8.34 -8.48 -2.87
C PRO A 17 -7.19 -8.92 -3.78
N THR A 18 -5.98 -8.55 -3.41
CA THR A 18 -4.72 -8.94 -4.04
C THR A 18 -3.83 -9.60 -2.99
N ASP A 19 -3.04 -10.58 -3.41
CA ASP A 19 -2.12 -11.28 -2.52
C ASP A 19 -1.08 -10.32 -1.93
N GLY A 20 -1.00 -10.29 -0.60
CA GLY A 20 0.04 -9.60 0.15
C GLY A 20 1.14 -10.56 0.60
N CYS A 21 1.69 -10.28 1.78
CA CYS A 21 2.73 -11.10 2.39
C CYS A 21 2.10 -12.12 3.36
N SER A 22 2.38 -13.41 3.19
CA SER A 22 1.94 -14.47 4.10
C SER A 22 2.87 -14.69 5.29
N LEU A 23 3.99 -13.96 5.35
CA LEU A 23 4.95 -14.06 6.45
C LEU A 23 4.40 -13.41 7.72
N SER A 24 4.82 -13.91 8.87
CA SER A 24 4.63 -13.18 10.13
C SER A 24 5.39 -11.85 10.12
N LEU A 25 5.00 -10.93 10.99
CA LEU A 25 5.66 -9.61 11.10
C LEU A 25 7.19 -9.74 11.28
N LYS A 26 7.63 -10.69 12.11
CA LYS A 26 9.04 -10.94 12.40
C LYS A 26 9.78 -11.48 11.18
N GLU A 27 9.19 -12.45 10.49
CA GLU A 27 9.78 -13.02 9.26
C GLU A 27 9.84 -11.99 8.13
N ALA A 28 8.80 -11.16 7.99
CA ALA A 28 8.77 -10.06 7.03
C ALA A 28 9.86 -9.02 7.32
N ALA A 29 10.06 -8.66 8.59
CA ALA A 29 11.12 -7.74 9.01
C ALA A 29 12.52 -8.27 8.67
N LEU A 30 12.77 -9.55 8.96
CA LEU A 30 14.04 -10.21 8.62
C LEU A 30 14.25 -10.26 7.10
N ALA A 31 13.24 -10.69 6.34
CA ALA A 31 13.32 -10.77 4.88
C ALA A 31 13.62 -9.41 4.23
N VAL A 32 13.02 -8.33 4.74
CA VAL A 32 13.31 -6.96 4.27
C VAL A 32 14.73 -6.54 4.61
N GLN A 33 15.21 -6.82 5.82
CA GLN A 33 16.58 -6.50 6.22
C GLN A 33 17.63 -7.26 5.40
N GLU A 34 17.40 -8.54 5.12
CA GLU A 34 18.30 -9.36 4.28
C GLU A 34 18.34 -8.85 2.84
N LYS A 35 17.18 -8.53 2.26
CA LYS A 35 17.06 -8.16 0.85
C LYS A 35 17.44 -6.71 0.55
N PHE A 36 17.19 -5.80 1.49
CA PHE A 36 17.33 -4.36 1.30
C PHE A 36 18.20 -3.71 2.36
N ALA A 37 19.29 -4.40 2.72
CA ALA A 37 20.24 -4.00 3.76
C ALA A 37 20.41 -2.46 3.85
N SER A 38 20.29 -1.95 5.09
CA SER A 38 20.41 -0.54 5.49
C SER A 38 19.44 0.48 4.86
N ARG A 39 18.39 0.04 4.15
CA ARG A 39 17.31 0.96 3.72
C ARG A 39 16.21 1.09 4.79
N PRO A 40 15.70 2.30 5.05
CA PRO A 40 14.52 2.46 5.88
C PRO A 40 13.32 1.76 5.23
N TYR A 41 12.50 1.11 6.04
CA TYR A 41 11.31 0.39 5.58
C TYR A 41 10.13 0.58 6.53
N CYS A 42 8.94 0.33 6.01
CA CYS A 42 7.73 0.10 6.79
C CYS A 42 7.11 -1.25 6.40
N LEU A 43 6.57 -1.94 7.41
CA LEU A 43 5.68 -3.09 7.23
C LEU A 43 4.28 -2.59 7.48
N VAL A 44 3.37 -2.96 6.60
CA VAL A 44 2.02 -2.41 6.55
C VAL A 44 1.07 -3.57 6.30
N SER A 45 -0.01 -3.56 7.07
CA SER A 45 -1.04 -4.60 7.09
C SER A 45 -2.21 -4.34 6.16
N ASP A 46 -2.41 -3.06 5.81
CA ASP A 46 -3.50 -2.63 4.94
C ASP A 46 -2.95 -1.61 3.94
N TRP A 47 -2.81 -2.08 2.71
CA TRP A 47 -2.45 -1.25 1.56
C TRP A 47 -3.64 -1.17 0.62
N THR A 48 -3.87 0.05 0.14
CA THR A 48 -4.77 0.29 -0.99
C THR A 48 -3.94 0.67 -2.20
N ILE A 49 -4.13 -0.06 -3.29
CA ILE A 49 -3.56 0.25 -4.60
C ILE A 49 -4.67 0.89 -5.43
N LEU A 50 -4.43 2.11 -5.89
CA LEU A 50 -5.40 2.91 -6.62
C LEU A 50 -4.90 3.08 -8.05
N ASP A 51 -5.59 2.45 -9.01
CA ASP A 51 -5.35 2.67 -10.43
C ASP A 51 -5.86 4.08 -10.78
N ILE A 52 -4.96 4.91 -11.31
CA ILE A 52 -5.23 6.29 -11.72
C ILE A 52 -5.72 6.24 -13.17
N ASP A 53 -6.90 6.80 -13.42
CA ASP A 53 -7.39 6.96 -14.77
C ASP A 53 -6.55 8.00 -15.51
N VAL A 54 -5.98 7.58 -16.64
CA VAL A 54 -5.08 8.38 -17.48
C VAL A 54 -5.45 8.13 -18.93
N ASN A 55 -5.21 9.12 -19.79
CA ASN A 55 -5.49 8.95 -21.21
C ASN A 55 -4.42 8.06 -21.90
N ALA A 56 -4.69 7.66 -23.15
CA ALA A 56 -3.81 6.73 -23.87
C ALA A 56 -2.39 7.28 -24.12
N GLU A 57 -2.25 8.60 -24.28
CA GLU A 57 -0.95 9.25 -24.48
C GLU A 57 -0.12 9.19 -23.18
N GLU A 58 -0.75 9.55 -22.06
CA GLU A 58 -0.15 9.48 -20.72
C GLU A 58 0.21 8.04 -20.33
N LEU A 59 -0.67 7.09 -20.60
CA LEU A 59 -0.44 5.67 -20.33
C LEU A 59 0.80 5.17 -21.10
N ASN A 60 0.88 5.49 -22.39
CA ASN A 60 2.03 5.11 -23.22
C ASN A 60 3.32 5.77 -22.73
N ALA A 61 3.27 7.05 -22.34
CA ALA A 61 4.41 7.76 -21.76
C ALA A 61 4.90 7.14 -20.43
N LEU A 62 4.01 6.56 -19.63
CA LEU A 62 4.36 5.84 -18.42
C LEU A 62 4.96 4.46 -18.74
N HIS A 63 4.33 3.70 -19.63
CA HIS A 63 4.76 2.35 -20.01
C HIS A 63 6.13 2.34 -20.69
N THR A 64 6.43 3.32 -21.55
CA THR A 64 7.77 3.49 -22.15
C THR A 64 8.88 3.70 -21.12
N ARG A 65 8.54 4.12 -19.90
CA ARG A 65 9.47 4.27 -18.77
C ARG A 65 9.41 3.09 -17.79
N GLY A 66 8.64 2.05 -18.09
CA GLY A 66 8.41 0.91 -17.20
C GLY A 66 7.60 1.26 -15.94
N LEU A 67 6.76 2.28 -16.00
CA LEU A 67 5.92 2.75 -14.89
C LEU A 67 4.44 2.41 -15.14
N GLU A 68 3.69 2.22 -14.06
CA GLU A 68 2.22 2.05 -14.09
C GLU A 68 1.54 3.24 -13.38
N PRO A 69 0.38 3.73 -13.87
CA PRO A 69 -0.37 4.85 -13.28
C PRO A 69 -1.09 4.42 -12.00
N VAL A 70 -0.33 4.21 -10.92
CA VAL A 70 -0.86 3.64 -9.69
C VAL A 70 -0.42 4.46 -8.48
N LEU A 71 -1.36 4.79 -7.61
CA LEU A 71 -1.11 5.37 -6.29
C LEU A 71 -1.19 4.27 -5.23
N VAL A 72 -0.12 4.13 -4.43
CA VAL A 72 -0.10 3.19 -3.30
C VAL A 72 -0.32 3.97 -2.00
N TYR A 73 -1.35 3.58 -1.26
CA TYR A 73 -1.71 4.19 0.02
C TYR A 73 -1.53 3.17 1.16
N ALA A 74 -0.70 3.52 2.14
CA ALA A 74 -0.50 2.73 3.36
C ALA A 74 -1.50 3.18 4.42
N LEU A 75 -2.63 2.47 4.53
CA LEU A 75 -3.64 2.82 5.53
C LEU A 75 -3.20 2.41 6.94
N CYS A 76 -2.50 1.28 7.07
CA CYS A 76 -2.19 0.71 8.38
C CYS A 76 -0.76 0.18 8.51
N VAL A 77 0.14 1.02 9.01
CA VAL A 77 1.55 0.69 9.25
C VAL A 77 1.69 -0.03 10.60
N VAL A 78 2.27 -1.24 10.59
CA VAL A 78 2.44 -2.09 11.78
C VAL A 78 3.86 -2.06 12.35
N SER A 79 4.86 -1.69 11.55
CA SER A 79 6.25 -1.58 12.01
C SER A 79 7.03 -0.67 11.08
N THR A 80 8.03 0.03 11.60
CA THR A 80 9.01 0.77 10.79
C THR A 80 10.41 0.47 11.28
N ALA A 81 11.41 0.68 10.41
CA ALA A 81 12.82 0.53 10.79
C ALA A 81 13.32 1.66 11.73
N VAL A 82 12.59 2.78 11.82
CA VAL A 82 13.07 4.03 12.42
C VAL A 82 12.62 4.21 13.86
N ASP A 83 11.49 3.63 14.29
CA ASP A 83 11.08 3.63 15.69
C ASP A 83 9.98 2.59 15.97
N ALA A 84 10.14 1.79 17.03
CA ALA A 84 9.11 0.87 17.54
C ALA A 84 8.10 1.57 18.48
N THR A 85 8.36 2.83 18.84
CA THR A 85 7.64 3.63 19.84
C THR A 85 6.89 4.83 19.24
N ASN A 86 6.91 4.99 17.90
CA ASN A 86 6.22 6.10 17.24
C ASN A 86 4.68 5.92 17.36
N PRO A 87 3.94 6.87 17.96
CA PRO A 87 2.49 6.78 18.16
C PRO A 87 1.68 6.83 16.85
N ALA A 88 2.30 7.13 15.70
CA ALA A 88 1.67 6.99 14.39
C ALA A 88 1.63 5.52 13.90
N ILE A 89 2.30 4.61 14.59
CA ILE A 89 2.26 3.17 14.35
C ILE A 89 1.12 2.61 15.22
N GLY A 90 0.01 2.26 14.58
CA GLY A 90 -1.17 1.82 15.29
C GLY A 90 -2.22 1.28 14.34
N CYS A 91 -2.45 -0.02 14.41
CA CYS A 91 -3.52 -0.68 13.68
C CYS A 91 -4.62 -1.10 14.65
N ALA A 92 -5.87 -0.75 14.34
CA ALA A 92 -7.03 -1.25 15.08
C ALA A 92 -7.29 -2.75 14.84
N TYR A 93 -6.59 -3.36 13.87
CA TYR A 93 -6.78 -4.73 13.40
C TYR A 93 -5.44 -5.46 13.24
N PRO A 94 -5.40 -6.81 13.35
CA PRO A 94 -4.17 -7.60 13.17
C PRO A 94 -3.62 -7.50 11.74
N PHE A 95 -2.31 -7.76 11.59
CA PHE A 95 -1.63 -7.78 10.29
C PHE A 95 -2.37 -8.68 9.30
N ARG A 96 -2.84 -8.11 8.19
CA ARG A 96 -3.51 -8.85 7.12
C ARG A 96 -2.58 -9.02 5.93
N SER A 97 -2.61 -10.22 5.36
CA SER A 97 -1.85 -10.62 4.18
C SER A 97 -2.56 -10.26 2.86
N VAL A 98 -3.53 -9.33 2.89
CA VAL A 98 -4.44 -9.06 1.77
C VAL A 98 -4.37 -7.58 1.43
N LEU A 99 -4.02 -7.27 0.19
CA LEU A 99 -4.03 -5.93 -0.39
C LEU A 99 -5.40 -5.65 -1.01
N ASN A 100 -5.85 -4.39 -1.05
CA ASN A 100 -7.03 -4.01 -1.82
C ASN A 100 -6.63 -3.19 -3.05
N ARG A 101 -6.87 -3.72 -4.26
CA ARG A 101 -6.68 -2.96 -5.51
C ARG A 101 -8.01 -2.39 -5.99
N GLN A 102 -8.04 -1.09 -6.26
CA GLN A 102 -9.22 -0.36 -6.72
C GLN A 102 -8.90 0.47 -7.95
N VAL A 103 -9.88 0.56 -8.85
CA VAL A 103 -9.86 1.52 -9.96
C VAL A 103 -10.62 2.75 -9.52
N ILE A 104 -9.99 3.93 -9.61
CA ILE A 104 -10.68 5.22 -9.39
C ILE A 104 -11.09 5.76 -10.75
N SER A 105 -12.41 5.78 -11.01
CA SER A 105 -13.03 6.48 -12.14
C SER A 105 -13.64 7.81 -11.70
#